data_AF-A0A971Q7V7-F1
#
_entry.id   AF-A0A971Q7V7-F1
#
_cell.length_a   1.000
_cell.length_b   1.000
_cell.length_c   1.000
_cell.angle_alpha   90.00
_cell.angle_beta   90.00
_cell.angle_gamma   90.00
#
_symmetry.space_group_name_H-M   'P 1'
#
loop_
_entity.id
_entity.type
_entity.pdbx_description
1 polymer ?
#
loop_
_entity_poly.entity_id
_entity_poly.type
_entity_poly.pdbx_seq_one_letter_code
_entity_poly.pdbx_strand_id
1 'polypeptide(L)'
;MPFLPGCGNARHDPGVTADPPPEVLSPPVAEPDAEEDAYREFLARLGAERFRQEHPEIIEQLDGEEPNGRITALHVIAAGGDVDAIPLIVPLVFEDGDRVVRITAAYALQKMVVDHELNRRDPNHLDRVVILSAGPDDLDLKPMAWLVRRLLDAPDDGNTRAYAATMAGHLGLQQFRPQLRSLLESPHASVARIAAEALKMLDAAPQTQPTQPQVHPPSELDGTRER
;
A
#
# COMPACT_ATOMS: atom_id res chain seq x y z
N MET A 1 71.21 -59.32 -13.03
CA MET A 1 70.58 -60.52 -12.44
C MET A 1 70.47 -60.28 -10.94
N PRO A 2 69.36 -60.49 -10.20
CA PRO A 2 67.99 -60.97 -10.47
C PRO A 2 66.92 -59.83 -10.35
N PHE A 3 65.73 -59.87 -10.98
CA PHE A 3 64.43 -60.51 -10.67
C PHE A 3 63.56 -59.86 -9.54
N LEU A 4 62.33 -59.50 -9.96
CA LEU A 4 61.13 -58.85 -9.35
C LEU A 4 60.50 -59.67 -8.17
N PRO A 5 59.31 -59.37 -7.53
CA PRO A 5 58.20 -58.44 -7.89
C PRO A 5 57.40 -57.77 -6.73
N GLY A 6 56.36 -57.00 -7.05
CA GLY A 6 55.19 -56.86 -6.18
C GLY A 6 54.31 -55.61 -6.35
N CYS A 7 53.29 -55.72 -7.23
CA CYS A 7 51.91 -55.21 -7.16
C CYS A 7 51.62 -53.79 -6.58
N GLY A 8 50.81 -52.92 -7.19
CA GLY A 8 49.83 -53.07 -8.26
C GLY A 8 48.95 -51.82 -8.40
N ASN A 9 48.10 -51.86 -9.43
CA ASN A 9 46.98 -50.97 -9.79
C ASN A 9 47.34 -49.53 -10.19
N ALA A 10 47.31 -49.19 -11.48
CA ALA A 10 46.13 -48.98 -12.31
C ALA A 10 45.16 -47.96 -11.71
N ARG A 11 45.23 -46.71 -12.21
CA ARG A 11 44.12 -46.04 -12.91
C ARG A 11 44.62 -44.70 -13.49
N HIS A 12 44.50 -44.61 -14.81
CA HIS A 12 44.37 -43.35 -15.53
C HIS A 12 43.01 -42.75 -15.15
N ASP A 13 42.97 -41.49 -14.73
CA ASP A 13 41.82 -40.61 -14.94
C ASP A 13 42.35 -39.29 -15.53
N PRO A 14 42.01 -38.97 -16.80
CA PRO A 14 42.18 -37.65 -17.36
C PRO A 14 40.88 -36.87 -17.18
N GLY A 15 40.95 -35.68 -16.60
CA GLY A 15 39.83 -34.73 -16.62
C GLY A 15 39.50 -34.12 -15.27
N VAL A 16 40.39 -33.26 -14.77
CA VAL A 16 39.95 -32.18 -13.88
C VAL A 16 39.46 -31.06 -14.79
N THR A 17 38.18 -31.11 -15.15
CA THR A 17 37.46 -29.93 -15.60
C THR A 17 37.32 -29.03 -14.37
N ALA A 18 38.03 -27.90 -14.38
CA ALA A 18 37.82 -26.86 -13.41
C ALA A 18 36.35 -26.42 -13.47
N ASP A 19 35.64 -26.52 -12.35
CA ASP A 19 34.32 -25.90 -12.21
C ASP A 19 34.46 -24.40 -12.52
N PRO A 20 33.61 -23.82 -13.38
CA PRO A 20 33.54 -22.37 -13.49
C PRO A 20 33.11 -21.80 -12.12
N PRO A 21 33.61 -20.61 -11.74
CA PRO A 21 33.17 -19.97 -10.51
C PRO A 21 31.64 -19.82 -10.52
N PRO A 22 30.96 -19.92 -9.36
CA PRO A 22 29.52 -19.73 -9.32
C PRO A 22 29.20 -18.39 -9.96
N GLU A 23 28.40 -18.43 -11.02
CA GLU A 23 27.79 -17.25 -11.61
C GLU A 23 27.16 -16.47 -10.46
N VAL A 24 27.76 -15.32 -10.14
CA VAL A 24 27.14 -14.34 -9.26
C VAL A 24 25.90 -13.92 -10.03
N LEU A 25 24.78 -14.56 -9.72
CA LEU A 25 23.46 -14.09 -10.13
C LEU A 25 23.43 -12.63 -9.71
N SER A 26 23.58 -11.73 -10.67
CA SER A 26 23.28 -10.32 -10.49
C SER A 26 21.92 -10.27 -9.77
N PRO A 27 21.79 -9.48 -8.69
CA PRO A 27 20.50 -9.35 -8.05
C PRO A 27 19.46 -9.03 -9.14
N PRO A 28 18.26 -9.64 -9.10
CA PRO A 28 17.24 -9.31 -10.08
C PRO A 28 17.13 -7.79 -10.10
N VAL A 29 17.31 -7.19 -11.27
CA VAL A 29 17.04 -5.78 -11.48
C VAL A 29 15.61 -5.60 -10.99
N ALA A 30 15.44 -4.93 -9.85
CA ALA A 30 14.14 -4.72 -9.25
C ALA A 30 13.31 -4.01 -10.31
N GLU A 31 12.28 -4.70 -10.82
CA GLU A 31 11.22 -4.07 -11.58
C GLU A 31 10.80 -2.81 -10.78
N PRO A 32 10.68 -1.63 -11.42
CA PRO A 32 10.14 -0.47 -10.73
C PRO A 32 8.80 -0.90 -10.11
N ASP A 33 8.66 -0.67 -8.82
CA ASP A 33 7.49 -1.12 -8.08
C ASP A 33 6.27 -0.39 -8.66
N ALA A 34 5.48 -1.08 -9.48
CA ALA A 34 4.33 -0.49 -10.17
C ALA A 34 3.34 0.17 -9.20
N GLU A 35 3.31 -0.26 -7.93
CA GLU A 35 2.52 0.38 -6.87
C GLU A 35 3.12 1.75 -6.48
N GLU A 36 4.45 1.87 -6.44
CA GLU A 36 5.17 3.12 -6.21
C GLU A 36 4.99 4.11 -7.37
N ASP A 37 5.06 3.63 -8.61
CA ASP A 37 4.85 4.48 -9.79
C ASP A 37 3.41 5.00 -9.82
N ALA A 38 2.42 4.13 -9.60
CA ALA A 38 1.01 4.53 -9.50
C ALA A 38 0.79 5.54 -8.37
N TYR A 39 1.48 5.37 -7.24
CA TYR A 39 1.46 6.32 -6.13
C TYR A 39 2.06 7.68 -6.51
N ARG A 40 3.21 7.70 -7.19
CA ARG A 40 3.86 8.94 -7.66
C ARG A 40 3.00 9.67 -8.69
N GLU A 41 2.43 8.95 -9.65
CA GLU A 41 1.50 9.51 -10.63
C GLU A 41 0.23 10.05 -9.96
N PHE A 42 -0.27 9.38 -8.93
CA PHE A 42 -1.38 9.88 -8.13
C PHE A 42 -1.03 11.20 -7.44
N LEU A 43 0.11 11.28 -6.73
CA LEU A 43 0.53 12.52 -6.09
C LEU A 43 0.75 13.66 -7.10
N ALA A 44 1.28 13.36 -8.29
CA ALA A 44 1.52 14.34 -9.35
C ALA A 44 0.22 14.93 -9.95
N ARG A 45 -0.90 14.20 -9.86
CA ARG A 45 -2.23 14.69 -10.29
C ARG A 45 -2.89 15.60 -9.26
N LEU A 46 -2.45 15.57 -8.01
CA LEU A 46 -2.98 16.42 -6.95
C LEU A 46 -2.45 17.85 -7.09
N GLY A 47 -3.31 18.80 -6.80
CA GLY A 47 -3.08 20.23 -6.95
C GLY A 47 -2.24 20.86 -5.84
N ALA A 48 -1.12 20.24 -5.43
CA ALA A 48 -0.30 20.73 -4.32
C ALA A 48 0.15 22.19 -4.48
N GLU A 49 0.49 22.60 -5.70
CA GLU A 49 0.86 23.99 -6.00
C GLU A 49 -0.34 24.93 -5.89
N ARG A 50 -1.54 24.49 -6.32
CA ARG A 50 -2.77 25.26 -6.13
C ARG A 50 -3.05 25.46 -4.64
N PHE A 51 -2.96 24.39 -3.86
CA PHE A 51 -3.11 24.46 -2.41
C PHE A 51 -2.09 25.42 -1.78
N ARG A 52 -0.83 25.38 -2.21
CA ARG A 52 0.22 26.30 -1.73
C ARG A 52 -0.15 27.77 -1.99
N GLN A 53 -0.68 28.08 -3.18
CA GLN A 53 -1.07 29.43 -3.56
C GLN A 53 -2.31 29.93 -2.82
N GLU A 54 -3.27 29.05 -2.57
CA GLU A 54 -4.54 29.38 -1.88
C GLU A 54 -4.35 29.53 -0.37
N HIS A 55 -3.33 28.89 0.21
CA HIS A 55 -3.12 28.81 1.66
C HIS A 55 -1.70 29.18 2.13
N PRO A 56 -1.15 30.37 1.78
CA PRO A 56 0.25 30.71 2.04
C PRO A 56 0.61 30.68 3.53
N GLU A 57 -0.29 31.10 4.44
CA GLU A 57 -0.05 31.09 5.88
C GLU A 57 0.10 29.67 6.46
N ILE A 58 -0.65 28.70 5.92
CA ILE A 58 -0.55 27.28 6.32
C ILE A 58 0.80 26.73 5.85
N ILE A 59 1.22 27.08 4.64
CA ILE A 59 2.50 26.63 4.07
C ILE A 59 3.68 27.21 4.84
N GLU A 60 3.63 28.49 5.21
CA GLU A 60 4.68 29.11 6.02
C GLU A 60 4.87 28.37 7.35
N GLN A 61 3.77 27.98 8.01
CA GLN A 61 3.84 27.19 9.24
C GLN A 61 4.34 25.75 9.00
N LEU A 62 3.95 25.13 7.88
CA LEU A 62 4.35 23.78 7.51
C LEU A 62 5.84 23.67 7.16
N ASP A 63 6.39 24.69 6.49
CA ASP A 63 7.79 24.78 6.08
C ASP A 63 8.69 25.39 7.19
N GLY A 64 8.09 25.88 8.29
CA GLY A 64 8.79 26.52 9.40
C GLY A 64 9.62 25.55 10.27
N GLU A 65 10.65 26.06 10.93
CA GLU A 65 11.58 25.27 11.76
C GLU A 65 10.96 24.76 13.07
N GLU A 66 9.96 25.47 13.60
CA GLU A 66 9.31 25.16 14.89
C GLU A 66 8.35 23.97 14.76
N PRO A 67 8.56 22.85 15.48
CA PRO A 67 7.70 21.67 15.39
C PRO A 67 6.22 21.96 15.66
N ASN A 68 5.94 22.86 16.62
CA ASN A 68 4.57 23.26 16.95
C ASN A 68 3.86 23.98 15.80
N GLY A 69 4.60 24.75 14.99
CA GLY A 69 4.06 25.39 13.79
C GLY A 69 3.62 24.34 12.77
N ARG A 70 4.50 23.37 12.48
CA ARG A 70 4.19 22.26 11.56
C ARG A 70 3.03 21.40 12.04
N ILE A 71 2.98 21.08 13.33
CA ILE A 71 1.87 20.33 13.95
C ILE A 71 0.55 21.10 13.79
N THR A 72 0.56 22.42 13.99
CA THR A 72 -0.64 23.25 13.82
C THR A 72 -1.11 23.24 12.37
N ALA A 73 -0.19 23.45 11.42
CA ALA A 73 -0.48 23.39 9.99
C ALA A 73 -1.09 22.04 9.58
N LEU A 74 -0.51 20.93 10.03
CA LEU A 74 -1.02 19.58 9.77
C LEU A 74 -2.46 19.38 10.27
N HIS A 75 -2.78 19.86 11.47
CA HIS A 75 -4.15 19.80 11.98
C HIS A 75 -5.13 20.65 11.17
N VAL A 76 -4.71 21.85 10.75
CA VAL A 76 -5.54 22.74 9.92
C VAL A 76 -5.81 22.11 8.55
N ILE A 77 -4.77 21.58 7.90
CA ILE A 77 -4.90 20.87 6.61
C ILE A 77 -5.86 19.69 6.75
N ALA A 78 -5.64 18.84 7.76
CA ALA A 78 -6.46 17.66 7.99
C ALA A 78 -7.92 18.03 8.31
N ALA A 79 -8.16 19.14 9.00
CA ALA A 79 -9.51 19.65 9.28
C ALA A 79 -10.20 20.22 8.03
N GLY A 80 -9.45 20.86 7.12
CA GLY A 80 -9.95 21.37 5.85
C GLY A 80 -10.33 20.27 4.87
N GLY A 81 -9.62 19.13 4.90
CA GLY A 81 -9.94 17.96 4.09
C GLY A 81 -9.61 18.11 2.60
N ASP A 82 -8.87 19.15 2.21
CA ASP A 82 -8.42 19.32 0.82
C ASP A 82 -7.31 18.31 0.50
N VAL A 83 -7.69 17.27 -0.24
CA VAL A 83 -6.82 16.18 -0.70
C VAL A 83 -5.63 16.67 -1.51
N ASP A 84 -5.69 17.87 -2.09
CA ASP A 84 -4.56 18.44 -2.83
C ASP A 84 -3.37 18.80 -1.94
N ALA A 85 -3.56 18.86 -0.62
CA ALA A 85 -2.47 19.02 0.33
C ALA A 85 -1.70 17.71 0.64
N ILE A 86 -2.19 16.54 0.21
CA ILE A 86 -1.55 15.25 0.50
C ILE A 86 -0.06 15.22 0.10
N PRO A 87 0.36 15.69 -1.10
CA PRO A 87 1.78 15.67 -1.49
C PRO A 87 2.67 16.53 -0.59
N LEU A 88 2.11 17.50 0.13
CA LEU A 88 2.84 18.36 1.07
C LEU A 88 3.05 17.68 2.43
N ILE A 89 2.14 16.80 2.83
CA ILE A 89 2.21 16.07 4.10
C ILE A 89 3.12 14.85 4.00
N VAL A 90 3.11 14.15 2.86
CA VAL A 90 3.84 12.89 2.66
C VAL A 90 5.32 12.96 3.09
N PRO A 91 6.12 13.96 2.69
CA PRO A 91 7.53 14.05 3.11
C PRO A 91 7.67 14.10 4.63
N LEU A 92 6.79 14.84 5.32
CA LEU A 92 6.85 15.01 6.78
C LEU A 92 6.63 13.70 7.54
N VAL A 93 6.01 12.70 6.94
CA VAL A 93 5.80 11.39 7.58
C VAL A 93 7.12 10.63 7.77
N PHE A 94 8.05 10.78 6.83
CA PHE A 94 9.29 9.99 6.81
C PHE A 94 10.55 10.81 7.06
N GLU A 95 10.54 12.09 6.69
CA GLU A 95 11.75 12.92 6.60
C GLU A 95 11.85 13.97 7.71
N ASP A 96 10.75 14.29 8.40
CA ASP A 96 10.79 15.28 9.48
C ASP A 96 11.64 14.79 10.66
N GLY A 97 12.50 15.65 11.18
CA GLY A 97 13.36 15.33 12.32
C GLY A 97 12.58 15.11 13.62
N ASP A 98 11.44 15.78 13.79
CA ASP A 98 10.62 15.69 15.00
C ASP A 98 9.64 14.51 14.93
N ARG A 99 9.72 13.63 15.93
CA ARG A 99 8.87 12.43 16.00
C ARG A 99 7.37 12.76 16.09
N VAL A 100 7.00 13.81 16.81
CA VAL A 100 5.60 14.22 16.98
C VAL A 100 5.06 14.76 15.66
N VAL A 101 5.87 15.50 14.90
CA VAL A 101 5.49 15.95 13.55
C VAL A 101 5.23 14.75 12.63
N ARG A 102 6.13 13.75 12.59
CA ARG A 102 5.93 12.53 11.78
C ARG A 102 4.63 11.80 12.11
N ILE A 103 4.35 11.60 13.40
CA ILE A 103 3.11 10.94 13.87
C ILE A 103 1.88 11.79 13.51
N THR A 104 1.97 13.10 13.67
CA THR A 104 0.89 14.03 13.32
C THR A 104 0.63 14.04 11.82
N ALA A 105 1.67 13.94 10.99
CA ALA A 105 1.54 13.85 9.54
C ALA A 105 0.84 12.56 9.11
N ALA A 106 1.21 11.42 9.72
CA ALA A 106 0.51 10.15 9.49
C ALA A 106 -0.96 10.21 9.93
N TYR A 107 -1.25 10.85 11.06
CA TYR A 107 -2.62 11.11 11.51
C TYR A 107 -3.40 11.97 10.52
N ALA A 108 -2.81 13.07 10.03
CA ALA A 108 -3.44 13.98 9.07
C ALA A 108 -3.86 13.23 7.79
N LEU A 109 -2.94 12.43 7.23
CA LEU A 109 -3.24 11.60 6.05
C LEU A 109 -4.34 10.58 6.32
N GLN A 110 -4.29 9.90 7.47
CA GLN A 110 -5.35 8.97 7.86
C GLN A 110 -6.70 9.66 7.98
N LYS A 111 -6.77 10.85 8.59
CA LYS A 111 -8.01 11.61 8.72
C LYS A 111 -8.55 11.99 7.35
N MET A 112 -7.70 12.52 6.47
CA MET A 112 -8.11 12.92 5.11
C MET A 112 -8.63 11.73 4.29
N VAL A 113 -7.96 10.58 4.35
CA VAL A 113 -8.45 9.34 3.71
C VAL A 113 -9.81 8.93 4.28
N VAL A 114 -9.94 8.88 5.60
CA VAL A 114 -11.19 8.46 6.25
C VAL A 114 -12.33 9.40 5.90
N ASP A 115 -12.13 10.71 5.99
CA ASP A 115 -13.17 11.70 5.68
C ASP A 115 -13.57 11.63 4.20
N HIS A 116 -12.60 11.48 3.29
CA HIS A 116 -12.86 11.31 1.85
C HIS A 116 -13.66 10.04 1.54
N GLU A 117 -13.29 8.90 2.13
CA GLU A 117 -14.01 7.64 1.93
C GLU A 117 -15.40 7.67 2.58
N LEU A 118 -15.54 8.25 3.77
CA LEU A 118 -16.82 8.32 4.49
C LEU A 118 -17.86 9.21 3.81
N ASN A 119 -17.44 10.18 2.99
CA ASN A 119 -18.36 10.93 2.12
C ASN A 119 -19.10 10.02 1.13
N ARG A 120 -18.55 8.83 0.84
CA ARG A 120 -19.12 7.82 -0.08
C ARG A 120 -19.74 6.63 0.65
N ARG A 121 -19.99 6.73 1.96
CA ARG A 121 -20.61 5.63 2.72
C ARG A 121 -22.05 5.37 2.28
N ASP A 122 -22.46 4.11 2.30
CA ASP A 122 -23.84 3.72 2.01
C ASP A 122 -24.78 4.23 3.11
N PRO A 123 -25.72 5.13 2.80
CA PRO A 123 -26.65 5.68 3.80
C PRO A 123 -27.61 4.62 4.36
N ASN A 124 -27.77 3.47 3.70
CA ASN A 124 -28.69 2.41 4.13
C ASN A 124 -28.08 1.43 5.14
N HIS A 125 -26.76 1.49 5.34
CA HIS A 125 -26.03 0.61 6.26
C HIS A 125 -25.36 1.45 7.35
N LEU A 126 -26.15 2.02 8.27
CA LEU A 126 -25.64 2.88 9.35
C LEU A 126 -24.99 2.10 10.50
N ASP A 127 -25.24 0.79 10.60
CA ASP A 127 -24.71 -0.11 11.63
C ASP A 127 -23.26 -0.55 11.38
N ARG A 128 -22.73 -0.30 10.17
CA ARG A 128 -21.38 -0.68 9.75
C ARG A 128 -20.84 0.26 8.67
N VAL A 129 -19.52 0.38 8.55
CA VAL A 129 -18.92 1.17 7.48
C VAL A 129 -18.93 0.36 6.18
N VAL A 130 -19.82 0.73 5.25
CA VAL A 130 -19.84 0.22 3.87
C VAL A 130 -19.57 1.39 2.95
N ILE A 131 -18.43 1.39 2.25
CA ILE A 131 -18.07 2.44 1.30
C ILE A 131 -18.56 2.03 -0.09
N LEU A 132 -19.31 2.90 -0.75
CA LEU A 132 -19.78 2.69 -2.12
C LEU A 132 -18.60 2.76 -3.09
N SER A 133 -18.73 2.08 -4.23
CA SER A 133 -17.72 2.17 -5.28
C SER A 133 -17.58 3.61 -5.78
N ALA A 134 -16.35 4.02 -6.09
CA ALA A 134 -16.07 5.34 -6.65
C ALA A 134 -16.81 5.53 -7.98
N GLY A 135 -17.47 6.68 -8.13
CA GLY A 135 -18.04 7.14 -9.39
C GLY A 135 -16.96 7.60 -10.37
N PRO A 136 -17.33 7.93 -11.63
CA PRO A 136 -16.40 8.34 -12.67
C PRO A 136 -15.58 9.60 -12.33
N ASP A 137 -16.17 10.51 -11.55
CA ASP A 137 -15.57 11.79 -11.17
C ASP A 137 -14.99 11.77 -9.74
N ASP A 138 -15.11 10.65 -9.02
CA ASP A 138 -14.58 10.53 -7.67
C ASP A 138 -13.06 10.32 -7.69
N LEU A 139 -12.35 11.01 -6.81
CA LEU A 139 -10.92 10.77 -6.62
C LEU A 139 -10.71 9.39 -5.99
N ASP A 140 -10.02 8.51 -6.71
CA ASP A 140 -9.57 7.22 -6.18
C ASP A 140 -8.29 7.38 -5.34
N LEU A 141 -8.40 7.11 -4.05
CA LEU A 141 -7.28 7.15 -3.10
C LEU A 141 -6.55 5.81 -2.97
N LYS A 142 -6.97 4.73 -3.66
CA LYS A 142 -6.28 3.43 -3.61
C LYS A 142 -4.79 3.46 -4.00
N PRO A 143 -4.29 4.36 -4.88
CA PRO A 143 -2.86 4.50 -5.11
C PRO A 143 -2.05 4.83 -3.84
N MET A 144 -2.68 5.29 -2.76
CA MET A 144 -2.05 5.43 -1.44
C MET A 144 -1.63 4.08 -0.82
N ALA A 145 -1.94 2.94 -1.45
CA ALA A 145 -1.53 1.61 -0.99
C ALA A 145 -0.02 1.50 -0.75
N TRP A 146 0.80 2.08 -1.64
CA TRP A 146 2.24 2.10 -1.44
C TRP A 146 2.63 2.77 -0.12
N LEU A 147 2.00 3.92 0.17
CA LEU A 147 2.24 4.66 1.42
C LEU A 147 1.75 3.86 2.64
N VAL A 148 0.57 3.27 2.55
CA VAL A 148 0.00 2.43 3.61
C VAL A 148 0.94 1.27 3.95
N ARG A 149 1.51 0.60 2.96
CA ARG A 149 2.51 -0.45 3.16
C ARG A 149 3.73 0.07 3.92
N ARG A 150 4.28 1.21 3.48
CA ARG A 150 5.45 1.84 4.14
C ARG A 150 5.16 2.20 5.59
N LEU A 151 3.94 2.61 5.92
CA LEU A 151 3.53 2.91 7.30
C LEU A 151 3.28 1.64 8.14
N LEU A 152 2.76 0.58 7.54
CA LEU A 152 2.63 -0.73 8.21
C LEU A 152 4.00 -1.34 8.55
N ASP A 153 4.97 -1.15 7.66
CA ASP A 153 6.35 -1.65 7.81
C ASP A 153 7.23 -0.73 8.70
N ALA A 154 6.75 0.47 9.04
CA ALA A 154 7.49 1.41 9.88
C ALA A 154 7.77 0.82 11.28
N PRO A 155 8.83 1.28 11.99
CA PRO A 155 9.10 0.89 13.37
C PRO A 155 7.87 1.07 14.26
N ASP A 156 7.67 0.17 15.22
CA ASP A 156 6.51 0.24 16.09
C ASP A 156 6.61 1.44 17.04
N ASP A 157 5.78 2.44 16.79
CA ASP A 157 5.57 3.59 17.68
C ASP A 157 4.14 3.61 18.26
N GLY A 158 3.38 2.53 18.06
CA GLY A 158 1.99 2.34 18.46
C GLY A 158 0.95 3.11 17.61
N ASN A 159 1.28 4.26 17.02
CA ASN A 159 0.28 5.11 16.36
C ASN A 159 0.33 4.98 14.83
N THR A 160 1.53 4.98 14.25
CA THR A 160 1.72 5.01 12.79
C THR A 160 1.12 3.77 12.12
N ARG A 161 1.35 2.58 12.68
CA ARG A 161 0.76 1.32 12.18
C ARG A 161 -0.75 1.27 12.36
N ALA A 162 -1.27 1.85 13.45
CA ALA A 162 -2.71 1.98 13.65
C ALA A 162 -3.34 2.89 12.59
N TYR A 163 -2.74 4.04 12.30
CA TYR A 163 -3.22 4.93 11.23
C TYR A 163 -3.20 4.25 9.87
N ALA A 164 -2.13 3.53 9.56
CA ALA A 164 -2.02 2.74 8.33
C ALA A 164 -3.10 1.65 8.25
N ALA A 165 -3.39 0.95 9.35
CA ALA A 165 -4.44 -0.05 9.41
C ALA A 165 -5.83 0.56 9.16
N THR A 166 -6.12 1.72 9.75
CA THR A 166 -7.36 2.47 9.49
C THR A 166 -7.50 2.84 8.01
N MET A 167 -6.43 3.36 7.39
CA MET A 167 -6.42 3.68 5.96
C MET A 167 -6.65 2.43 5.10
N ALA A 168 -5.97 1.32 5.41
CA ALA A 168 -6.14 0.05 4.69
C ALA A 168 -7.60 -0.44 4.69
N GLY A 169 -8.28 -0.33 5.83
CA GLY A 169 -9.69 -0.69 5.96
C GLY A 169 -10.61 0.19 5.11
N HIS A 170 -10.44 1.52 5.17
CA HIS A 170 -11.30 2.48 4.45
C HIS A 170 -11.07 2.43 2.93
N LEU A 171 -9.84 2.23 2.49
CA LEU A 171 -9.48 2.11 1.08
C LEU A 171 -9.80 0.72 0.49
N GLY A 172 -10.21 -0.25 1.32
CA GLY A 172 -10.52 -1.60 0.86
C GLY A 172 -9.30 -2.38 0.37
N LEU A 173 -8.12 -2.15 0.95
CA LEU A 173 -6.84 -2.70 0.50
C LEU A 173 -6.64 -4.15 0.97
N GLN A 174 -7.30 -5.07 0.28
CA GLN A 174 -7.31 -6.51 0.59
C GLN A 174 -5.91 -7.13 0.67
N GLN A 175 -4.93 -6.58 -0.06
CA GLN A 175 -3.56 -7.07 -0.06
C GLN A 175 -2.87 -6.97 1.31
N PHE A 176 -3.32 -6.07 2.20
CA PHE A 176 -2.72 -5.87 3.53
C PHE A 176 -3.32 -6.76 4.62
N ARG A 177 -4.25 -7.66 4.29
CA ARG A 177 -4.83 -8.61 5.26
C ARG A 177 -3.78 -9.35 6.11
N PRO A 178 -2.67 -9.88 5.55
CA PRO A 178 -1.67 -10.58 6.36
C PRO A 178 -1.01 -9.66 7.40
N GLN A 179 -0.62 -8.45 7.00
CA GLN A 179 -0.04 -7.45 7.89
C GLN A 179 -1.04 -7.04 8.98
N LEU A 180 -2.30 -6.78 8.62
CA LEU A 180 -3.36 -6.48 9.59
C LEU A 180 -3.59 -7.62 10.59
N ARG A 181 -3.52 -8.89 10.16
CA ARG A 181 -3.59 -10.03 11.08
C ARG A 181 -2.42 -10.07 12.06
N SER A 182 -1.20 -9.76 11.62
CA SER A 182 -0.05 -9.68 12.54
C SER A 182 -0.20 -8.58 13.59
N LEU A 183 -0.90 -7.48 13.26
CA LEU A 183 -1.15 -6.39 14.20
C LEU A 183 -2.15 -6.76 15.31
N LEU A 184 -2.92 -7.85 15.17
CA LEU A 184 -3.79 -8.36 16.24
C LEU A 184 -2.99 -8.82 17.47
N GLU A 185 -1.74 -9.24 17.25
CA GLU A 185 -0.80 -9.67 18.29
C GLU A 185 0.06 -8.50 18.82
N SER A 186 -0.25 -7.25 18.42
CA SER A 186 0.48 -6.07 18.88
C SER A 186 0.37 -5.92 20.40
N PRO A 187 1.46 -5.54 21.10
CA PRO A 187 1.40 -5.22 22.53
C PRO A 187 0.50 -4.00 22.83
N HIS A 188 0.21 -3.18 21.82
CA HIS A 188 -0.65 -2.01 21.95
C HIS A 188 -2.10 -2.39 21.66
N ALA A 189 -2.94 -2.42 22.71
CA ALA A 189 -4.36 -2.77 22.60
C ALA A 189 -5.13 -1.89 21.58
N SER A 190 -4.75 -0.62 21.43
CA SER A 190 -5.31 0.28 20.41
C SER A 190 -5.02 -0.20 19.00
N VAL A 191 -3.79 -0.62 18.72
CA VAL A 191 -3.36 -1.16 17.41
C VAL A 191 -4.12 -2.43 17.08
N ALA A 192 -4.17 -3.39 18.02
CA ALA A 192 -4.88 -4.64 17.84
C ALA A 192 -6.39 -4.40 17.56
N ARG A 193 -7.03 -3.50 18.30
CA ARG A 193 -8.43 -3.12 18.09
C ARG A 193 -8.65 -2.53 16.69
N ILE A 194 -7.80 -1.61 16.26
CA ILE A 194 -7.92 -0.95 14.95
C ILE A 194 -7.67 -1.95 13.81
N ALA A 195 -6.70 -2.86 13.97
CA ALA A 195 -6.46 -3.91 12.99
C ALA A 195 -7.66 -4.86 12.85
N ALA A 196 -8.31 -5.23 13.96
CA ALA A 196 -9.54 -6.03 13.93
C ALA A 196 -10.69 -5.30 13.21
N GLU A 197 -10.84 -3.99 13.46
CA GLU A 197 -11.82 -3.14 12.80
C GLU A 197 -11.57 -3.04 11.30
N ALA A 198 -10.32 -2.80 10.89
CA ALA A 198 -9.92 -2.77 9.48
C ALA A 198 -10.21 -4.11 8.79
N LEU A 199 -9.89 -5.25 9.42
CA LEU A 199 -10.22 -6.57 8.88
C LEU A 199 -11.73 -6.77 8.69
N LYS A 200 -12.55 -6.34 9.66
CA LYS A 200 -14.01 -6.39 9.54
C LYS A 200 -14.52 -5.54 8.37
N MET A 201 -13.94 -4.37 8.13
CA MET A 201 -14.27 -3.53 6.96
C MET A 201 -13.92 -4.24 5.65
N LEU A 202 -12.74 -4.86 5.58
CA LEU A 202 -12.31 -5.63 4.41
C LEU A 202 -13.19 -6.84 4.12
N ASP A 203 -13.80 -7.44 5.15
CA ASP A 203 -14.78 -8.54 5.00
C ASP A 203 -16.17 -8.04 4.56
N ALA A 204 -16.54 -6.81 4.94
CA ALA A 204 -17.82 -6.21 4.57
C ALA A 204 -17.81 -5.58 3.16
N ALA A 205 -16.64 -5.26 2.61
CA ALA A 205 -16.51 -4.74 1.26
C ALA A 205 -17.04 -5.77 0.23
N PRO A 206 -17.90 -5.36 -0.73
CA PRO A 206 -18.40 -6.27 -1.75
C PRO A 206 -17.22 -6.84 -2.53
N GLN A 207 -17.07 -8.16 -2.46
CA GLN A 207 -16.10 -8.89 -3.27
C GLN A 207 -16.45 -8.63 -4.73
N THR A 208 -15.66 -7.82 -5.43
CA THR A 208 -15.72 -7.74 -6.89
C THR A 208 -15.21 -9.07 -7.43
N GLN A 209 -16.08 -10.08 -7.44
CA GLN A 209 -15.88 -11.21 -8.32
C GLN A 209 -15.92 -10.64 -9.75
N PRO A 210 -14.90 -10.88 -10.59
CA PRO A 210 -15.03 -10.58 -12.00
C PRO A 210 -16.22 -11.40 -12.51
N THR A 211 -17.26 -10.70 -12.98
CA THR A 211 -18.40 -11.33 -13.65
C THR A 211 -17.83 -12.16 -14.79
N GLN A 212 -17.81 -13.49 -14.62
CA GLN A 212 -17.51 -14.37 -15.75
C GLN A 212 -18.52 -14.03 -16.83
N PRO A 213 -18.09 -13.71 -18.06
CA PRO A 213 -19.02 -13.47 -19.14
C PRO A 213 -19.87 -14.74 -19.29
N GLN A 214 -21.17 -14.61 -19.05
CA GLN A 214 -22.12 -15.67 -19.36
C GLN A 214 -22.03 -15.92 -20.86
N VAL A 215 -21.32 -16.99 -21.23
CA VAL A 215 -21.36 -17.54 -22.57
C VAL A 215 -22.76 -18.12 -22.74
N HIS A 216 -23.68 -17.32 -23.29
CA HIS A 216 -24.92 -17.86 -23.82
C HIS A 216 -24.55 -18.86 -24.92
N PRO A 217 -25.01 -20.11 -24.86
CA PRO A 217 -24.84 -21.02 -25.97
C PRO A 217 -25.57 -20.45 -27.20
N PRO A 218 -25.00 -20.58 -28.42
CA PRO A 218 -25.64 -20.09 -29.62
C PRO A 218 -26.96 -20.84 -29.82
N SER A 219 -28.05 -20.07 -30.00
CA SER A 219 -29.34 -20.60 -30.44
C SER A 219 -29.14 -21.39 -31.72
N GLU A 220 -29.46 -22.69 -31.68
CA GLU A 220 -29.65 -23.53 -32.87
C GLU A 220 -30.85 -22.99 -33.65
N LEU A 221 -30.59 -22.06 -34.56
CA LEU A 221 -31.43 -21.84 -35.72
C LEU A 221 -30.88 -22.72 -36.84
N ASP A 222 -31.35 -23.96 -36.91
CA ASP A 222 -31.29 -24.72 -38.16
C ASP A 222 -32.71 -25.00 -38.63
N GLY A 223 -33.11 -24.24 -39.65
CA GLY A 223 -34.32 -24.51 -40.41
C GLY A 223 -34.04 -25.66 -41.35
N THR A 224 -34.95 -26.63 -41.43
CA THR A 224 -35.23 -27.35 -42.68
C THR A 224 -36.41 -28.30 -42.49
N ARG A 225 -37.57 -27.93 -43.06
CA ARG A 225 -38.13 -28.69 -44.19
C ARG A 225 -39.37 -28.01 -44.75
N GLU A 226 -39.20 -27.44 -45.93
CA GLU A 226 -40.23 -27.47 -46.95
C GLU A 226 -40.51 -28.93 -47.35
N ARG A 227 -41.77 -29.35 -47.26
CA ARG A 227 -42.60 -29.97 -48.32
C ARG A 227 -43.79 -30.69 -47.73
#